data_AF-G8SGI8-F1
#
_entry.id   AF-G8SGI8-F1
#
_cell.length_a   1.000
_cell.length_b   1.000
_cell.length_c   1.000
_cell.angle_alpha   90.00
_cell.angle_beta   90.00
_cell.angle_gamma   90.00
#
_symmetry.space_group_name_H-M   'P 1'
#
loop_
_entity.id
_entity.type
_entity.pdbx_description
1 polymer ?
#
loop_
_entity_poly.entity_id
_entity_poly.type
_entity_poly.pdbx_seq_one_letter_code
_entity_poly.pdbx_strand_id
1 'polypeptide(L)'
;MVGFEMDAGALSEDERAFVATTRSALSADVSGFVGRVGGRLLVGVSVVDRIPGRHPVTVLMIGVHYGDGQVLGGRLDHEDYALLGEARFEAGGPAGELGRAAGEWLADVLGRPVALYCWMRDGQAVACQYRFADTGEVLLRSGTPRPGAPDIVVPIRGDVSGIPLPVGAVLSGERPAVTGVWREG
;
A
#
# COMPACT_ATOMS: atom_id res chain seq x y z
N MET A 1 -2.62 -15.77 12.12
CA MET A 1 -1.84 -16.28 10.99
C MET A 1 -2.48 -15.72 9.74
N VAL A 2 -1.91 -14.68 9.13
CA VAL A 2 -2.48 -14.14 7.89
C VAL A 2 -1.85 -14.92 6.74
N GLY A 3 -2.67 -15.69 6.05
CA GLY A 3 -2.24 -16.53 4.92
C GLY A 3 -2.18 -15.71 3.65
N PHE A 4 -1.19 -15.99 2.81
CA PHE A 4 -1.24 -15.59 1.42
C PHE A 4 -2.30 -16.43 0.73
N GLU A 5 -3.42 -15.83 0.31
CA GLU A 5 -4.48 -16.55 -0.39
C GLU A 5 -4.74 -15.90 -1.76
N MET A 6 -4.21 -16.56 -2.78
CA MET A 6 -4.67 -16.60 -4.17
C MET A 6 -4.08 -17.88 -4.79
N ASP A 7 -4.84 -18.55 -5.67
CA ASP A 7 -4.38 -19.77 -6.33
C ASP A 7 -3.44 -19.41 -7.48
N ALA A 8 -2.13 -19.52 -7.24
CA ALA A 8 -1.12 -19.31 -8.28
C ALA A 8 -0.98 -20.53 -9.23
N GLY A 9 -1.73 -21.61 -8.98
CA GLY A 9 -1.51 -22.91 -9.59
C GLY A 9 -0.16 -23.52 -9.20
N ALA A 10 0.32 -24.45 -10.03
CA ALA A 10 1.65 -25.02 -9.85
C ALA A 10 2.73 -23.96 -10.15
N LEU A 11 3.61 -23.72 -9.16
CA LEU A 11 4.78 -22.87 -9.32
C LEU A 11 5.96 -23.68 -9.87
N SER A 12 6.67 -23.11 -10.84
CA SER A 12 7.99 -23.59 -11.26
C SER A 12 9.04 -23.45 -10.15
N GLU A 13 10.22 -24.04 -10.33
CA GLU A 13 11.32 -23.93 -9.37
C GLU A 13 11.76 -22.47 -9.17
N ASP A 14 11.91 -21.73 -10.26
CA ASP A 14 12.26 -20.30 -10.22
C ASP A 14 11.19 -19.47 -9.51
N GLU A 15 9.92 -19.69 -9.82
CA GLU A 15 8.82 -18.97 -9.17
C GLU A 15 8.75 -19.30 -7.67
N ARG A 16 9.00 -20.55 -7.27
CA ARG A 16 9.11 -20.92 -5.85
C ARG A 16 10.27 -20.21 -5.17
N ALA A 17 11.44 -20.16 -5.81
CA ALA A 17 12.61 -19.47 -5.28
C ALA A 17 12.36 -17.96 -5.13
N PHE A 18 11.75 -17.34 -6.14
CA PHE A 18 11.34 -15.94 -6.13
C PHE A 18 10.37 -15.64 -4.98
N VAL A 19 9.29 -16.41 -4.84
CA VAL A 19 8.28 -16.21 -3.78
C VAL A 19 8.88 -16.40 -2.40
N ALA A 20 9.68 -17.45 -2.21
CA ALA A 20 10.30 -17.74 -0.93
C ALA A 20 11.21 -16.60 -0.47
N THR A 21 12.10 -16.14 -1.35
CA THR A 21 13.04 -15.05 -1.05
C THR A 21 12.35 -13.70 -0.89
N THR A 22 11.32 -13.40 -1.68
CA THR A 22 10.49 -12.19 -1.50
C THR A 22 9.85 -12.16 -0.12
N ARG A 23 9.25 -13.28 0.30
CA ARG A 23 8.57 -13.37 1.61
C ARG A 23 9.55 -13.29 2.78
N SER A 24 10.74 -13.87 2.65
CA SER A 24 11.74 -13.83 3.73
C SER A 24 12.21 -12.42 4.08
N ALA A 25 12.12 -11.47 3.16
CA ALA A 25 12.47 -10.06 3.41
C ALA A 25 11.31 -9.24 4.01
N LEU A 26 10.08 -9.75 4.01
CA LEU A 26 8.91 -9.09 4.59
C LEU A 26 8.76 -9.43 6.08
N SER A 27 8.28 -8.48 6.87
CA SER A 27 7.95 -8.73 8.27
C SER A 27 6.72 -9.64 8.41
N ALA A 28 6.68 -10.44 9.47
CA ALA A 28 5.64 -11.47 9.67
C ALA A 28 4.21 -10.93 9.88
N ASP A 29 4.07 -9.63 10.09
CA ASP A 29 2.80 -8.92 10.23
C ASP A 29 2.22 -8.40 8.89
N VAL A 30 2.98 -8.53 7.80
CA VAL A 30 2.52 -8.16 6.45
C VAL A 30 1.58 -9.22 5.92
N SER A 31 0.38 -8.78 5.54
CA SER A 31 -0.59 -9.60 4.81
C SER A 31 -0.37 -9.42 3.31
N GLY A 32 -0.28 -10.52 2.58
CA GLY A 32 -0.10 -10.50 1.13
C GLY A 32 -0.81 -11.65 0.44
N PHE A 33 -0.60 -11.79 -0.86
CA PHE A 33 -1.13 -12.88 -1.69
C PHE A 33 -0.14 -13.20 -2.82
N VAL A 34 -0.25 -14.40 -3.37
CA VAL A 34 0.53 -14.82 -4.55
C VAL A 34 -0.46 -15.30 -5.59
N GLY A 35 -0.35 -14.83 -6.81
CA GLY A 35 -1.29 -15.16 -7.87
C GLY A 35 -0.66 -15.08 -9.25
N ARG A 36 -1.50 -15.07 -10.28
CA ARG A 36 -1.08 -14.81 -11.66
C ARG A 36 -1.93 -13.72 -12.29
N VAL A 37 -1.28 -12.85 -13.05
CA VAL A 37 -1.91 -11.77 -13.82
C VAL A 37 -1.17 -11.67 -15.16
N GLY A 38 -1.90 -11.69 -16.27
CA GLY A 38 -1.28 -11.59 -17.61
C GLY A 38 -0.22 -12.68 -17.89
N GLY A 39 -0.36 -13.87 -17.29
CA GLY A 39 0.62 -14.97 -17.39
C GLY A 39 1.85 -14.83 -16.49
N ARG A 40 2.06 -13.68 -15.85
CA ARG A 40 3.16 -13.43 -14.92
C ARG A 40 2.78 -13.82 -13.50
N LEU A 41 3.76 -14.22 -12.70
CA LEU A 41 3.58 -14.45 -11.27
C LEU A 41 3.45 -13.10 -10.56
N LEU A 42 2.48 -12.97 -9.67
CA LEU A 42 2.28 -11.79 -8.84
C LEU A 42 2.55 -12.13 -7.38
N VAL A 43 3.33 -11.29 -6.70
CA VAL A 43 3.37 -11.21 -5.23
C VAL A 43 2.83 -9.84 -4.83
N GLY A 44 1.67 -9.82 -4.17
CA GLY A 44 0.99 -8.61 -3.74
C GLY A 44 0.93 -8.49 -2.22
N VAL A 45 0.96 -7.26 -1.71
CA VAL A 45 0.80 -6.90 -0.30
C VAL A 45 -0.07 -5.66 -0.17
N SER A 46 -0.75 -5.52 0.96
CA SER A 46 -1.67 -4.40 1.18
C SER A 46 -1.44 -3.72 2.53
N VAL A 47 -1.55 -2.38 2.54
CA VAL A 47 -1.75 -1.60 3.75
C VAL A 47 -3.25 -1.45 3.95
N VAL A 48 -3.75 -1.93 5.08
CA VAL A 48 -5.17 -1.88 5.42
C VAL A 48 -5.35 -1.02 6.66
N ASP A 49 -6.17 0.03 6.57
CA ASP A 49 -6.66 0.72 7.75
C ASP A 49 -7.86 -0.04 8.33
N ARG A 50 -7.74 -0.45 9.60
CA ARG A 50 -8.81 -1.11 10.35
C ARG A 50 -9.47 -0.10 11.27
N ILE A 51 -10.69 0.27 10.93
CA ILE A 51 -11.53 1.15 11.75
C ILE A 51 -12.48 0.25 12.56
N PRO A 52 -12.44 0.29 13.91
CA PRO A 52 -13.38 -0.47 14.73
C PRO A 52 -14.83 -0.21 14.34
N GLY A 53 -15.61 -1.28 14.16
CA GLY A 53 -17.02 -1.20 13.77
C GLY A 53 -17.29 -0.83 12.31
N ARG A 54 -16.27 -0.78 11.44
CA ARG A 54 -16.43 -0.58 9.99
C ARG A 54 -15.66 -1.63 9.19
N HIS A 55 -16.01 -1.76 7.91
CA HIS A 55 -15.22 -2.56 6.98
C HIS A 55 -13.80 -1.97 6.85
N PRO A 56 -12.75 -2.81 6.82
CA PRO A 56 -11.39 -2.35 6.60
C PRO A 56 -11.26 -1.62 5.26
N VAL A 57 -10.39 -0.63 5.20
CA VAL A 57 -10.09 0.13 3.98
C VAL A 57 -8.70 -0.26 3.49
N THR A 58 -8.60 -0.81 2.28
CA THR A 58 -7.31 -1.01 1.62
C THR A 58 -6.77 0.35 1.19
N VAL A 59 -5.77 0.85 1.92
CA VAL A 59 -5.15 2.16 1.71
C VAL A 59 -4.16 2.14 0.55
N LEU A 60 -3.43 1.04 0.43
CA LEU A 60 -2.44 0.81 -0.61
C LEU A 60 -2.44 -0.66 -0.96
N MET A 61 -2.50 -0.96 -2.25
CA MET A 61 -2.13 -2.25 -2.79
C MET A 61 -0.87 -2.09 -3.64
N ILE A 62 0.13 -2.92 -3.39
CA ILE A 62 1.44 -2.86 -4.04
C ILE A 62 1.93 -4.28 -4.28
N GLY A 63 2.67 -4.49 -5.35
CA GLY A 63 3.21 -5.80 -5.64
C GLY A 63 4.23 -5.80 -6.75
N VAL A 64 4.67 -7.01 -7.07
CA VAL A 64 5.70 -7.28 -8.06
C VAL A 64 5.24 -8.40 -9.00
N HIS A 65 5.39 -8.15 -10.30
CA HIS A 65 5.12 -9.10 -11.38
C HIS A 65 6.43 -9.73 -11.87
N TYR A 66 6.60 -11.02 -11.62
CA TYR A 66 7.75 -11.81 -12.03
C TYR A 66 7.46 -12.68 -13.26
N GLY A 67 8.40 -12.70 -14.20
CA GLY A 67 8.33 -13.52 -15.41
C GLY A 67 9.50 -13.20 -16.35
N ASP A 68 9.97 -14.21 -17.07
CA ASP A 68 11.05 -14.11 -18.06
C ASP A 68 12.36 -13.51 -17.51
N GLY A 69 12.69 -13.83 -16.25
CA GLY A 69 13.89 -13.31 -15.59
C GLY A 69 13.85 -11.81 -15.29
N GLN A 70 12.64 -11.23 -15.28
CA GLN A 70 12.39 -9.82 -14.98
C GLN A 70 11.36 -9.68 -13.88
N VAL A 71 11.46 -8.59 -13.14
CA VAL A 71 10.48 -8.17 -12.15
C VAL A 71 10.07 -6.72 -12.39
N LEU A 72 8.76 -6.45 -12.35
CA LEU A 72 8.19 -5.11 -12.43
C LEU A 72 7.35 -4.87 -11.17
N GLY A 73 7.69 -3.84 -10.40
CA GLY A 73 7.04 -3.51 -9.14
C GLY A 73 6.37 -2.16 -9.16
N GLY A 74 5.21 -2.06 -8.51
CA GLY A 74 4.48 -0.80 -8.41
C GLY A 74 3.15 -0.96 -7.69
N ARG A 75 2.37 0.12 -7.71
CA ARG A 75 1.01 0.14 -7.14
C ARG A 75 0.12 -0.73 -7.99
N LEU A 76 -0.78 -1.47 -7.36
CA LEU A 76 -1.70 -2.37 -8.05
C LEU A 76 -3.10 -1.77 -8.09
N ASP A 77 -3.79 -1.97 -9.21
CA ASP A 77 -5.23 -1.79 -9.30
C ASP A 77 -5.93 -2.82 -8.41
N HIS A 78 -6.96 -2.41 -7.69
CA HIS A 78 -7.64 -3.26 -6.72
C HIS A 78 -8.63 -4.26 -7.34
N GLU A 79 -9.02 -4.08 -8.61
CA GLU A 79 -9.94 -4.97 -9.33
C GLU A 79 -9.19 -6.05 -10.12
N ASP A 80 -8.15 -5.65 -10.87
CA ASP A 80 -7.45 -6.56 -11.80
C ASP A 80 -5.99 -6.86 -11.44
N TYR A 81 -5.45 -6.19 -10.41
CA TYR A 81 -4.07 -6.35 -9.94
C TYR A 81 -2.98 -6.02 -10.97
N ALA A 82 -3.31 -5.25 -12.01
CA ALA A 82 -2.35 -4.67 -12.93
C ALA A 82 -1.56 -3.54 -12.26
N LEU A 83 -0.39 -3.20 -12.81
CA LEU A 83 0.38 -2.05 -12.36
C LEU A 83 -0.33 -0.75 -12.76
N LEU A 84 -0.53 0.14 -11.79
CA LEU A 84 -1.04 1.49 -12.02
C LEU A 84 0.09 2.40 -12.49
N GLY A 85 0.05 2.78 -13.77
CA GLY A 85 1.06 3.65 -14.38
C GLY A 85 2.39 2.95 -14.65
N GLU A 86 3.48 3.72 -14.59
CA GLU A 86 4.84 3.19 -14.81
C GLU A 86 5.33 2.37 -13.60
N ALA A 87 6.18 1.38 -13.88
CA ALA A 87 6.83 0.61 -12.83
C ALA A 87 7.74 1.52 -12.00
N ARG A 88 7.68 1.34 -10.68
CA ARG A 88 8.50 2.05 -9.71
C ARG A 88 9.70 1.24 -9.23
N PHE A 89 9.77 0.00 -9.69
CA PHE A 89 10.85 -0.94 -9.44
C PHE A 89 10.98 -1.86 -10.64
N GLU A 90 12.19 -1.97 -11.18
CA GLU A 90 12.50 -2.88 -12.28
C GLU A 90 13.85 -3.52 -12.02
N ALA A 91 13.92 -4.83 -12.19
CA ALA A 91 15.18 -5.57 -12.11
C ALA A 91 15.15 -6.80 -13.02
N GLY A 92 16.33 -7.25 -13.43
CA GLY A 92 16.53 -8.50 -14.18
C GLY A 92 17.63 -9.34 -13.54
N GLY A 93 17.52 -10.66 -13.65
CA GLY A 93 18.51 -11.58 -13.08
C GLY A 93 17.93 -12.90 -12.60
N PRO A 94 18.72 -13.67 -11.81
CA PRO A 94 18.30 -14.94 -11.24
C PRO A 94 17.11 -14.77 -10.27
N ALA A 95 16.19 -15.73 -10.28
CA ALA A 95 14.94 -15.66 -9.53
C ALA A 95 15.11 -15.36 -8.03
N GLY A 96 16.11 -15.97 -7.37
CA GLY A 96 16.38 -15.75 -5.96
C GLY A 96 16.92 -14.35 -5.65
N GLU A 97 17.73 -13.77 -6.54
CA GLU A 97 18.23 -12.40 -6.39
C GLU A 97 17.11 -11.39 -6.61
N LEU A 98 16.28 -11.63 -7.63
CA LEU A 98 15.10 -10.82 -7.90
C LEU A 98 14.09 -10.86 -6.76
N GLY A 99 13.83 -12.03 -6.18
CA GLY A 99 12.91 -12.16 -5.07
C GLY A 99 13.40 -11.42 -3.83
N ARG A 100 14.70 -11.52 -3.51
CA ARG A 100 15.29 -10.73 -2.43
C ARG A 100 15.16 -9.23 -2.68
N ALA A 101 15.53 -8.74 -3.87
CA ALA A 101 15.45 -7.33 -4.22
C ALA A 101 14.00 -6.81 -4.18
N ALA A 102 13.06 -7.59 -4.70
CA ALA A 102 11.63 -7.29 -4.65
C ALA A 102 11.12 -7.22 -3.21
N GLY A 103 11.52 -8.16 -2.35
CA GLY A 103 11.14 -8.19 -0.95
C GLY A 103 11.70 -7.01 -0.16
N GLU A 104 12.96 -6.64 -0.39
CA GLU A 104 13.60 -5.44 0.19
C GLU A 104 12.87 -4.17 -0.25
N TRP A 105 12.52 -4.04 -1.53
CA TRP A 105 11.75 -2.91 -2.04
C TRP A 105 10.34 -2.83 -1.44
N LEU A 106 9.62 -3.95 -1.36
CA LEU A 106 8.31 -4.00 -0.72
C LEU A 106 8.41 -3.63 0.77
N ALA A 107 9.42 -4.13 1.48
CA ALA A 107 9.65 -3.81 2.88
C ALA A 107 9.93 -2.32 3.09
N ASP A 108 10.73 -1.69 2.23
CA ASP A 108 10.99 -0.26 2.25
C ASP A 108 9.67 0.53 2.10
N VAL A 109 8.87 0.23 1.07
CA VAL A 109 7.60 0.93 0.85
C VAL A 109 6.62 0.72 2.02
N LEU A 110 6.54 -0.50 2.57
CA LEU A 110 5.69 -0.82 3.72
C LEU A 110 6.19 -0.20 5.03
N GLY A 111 7.48 0.10 5.13
CA GLY A 111 8.09 0.77 6.28
C GLY A 111 7.71 2.25 6.37
N ARG A 112 7.24 2.84 5.27
CA ARG A 112 6.93 4.27 5.20
C ARG A 112 5.71 4.63 6.05
N PRO A 113 5.77 5.74 6.80
CA PRO A 113 4.67 6.15 7.67
C PRO A 113 3.47 6.61 6.84
N VAL A 114 2.28 6.22 7.26
CA VAL A 114 1.00 6.58 6.61
C VAL A 114 0.14 7.36 7.58
N ALA A 115 -0.43 8.48 7.09
CA ALA A 115 -1.37 9.29 7.84
C ALA A 115 -2.60 9.63 6.99
N LEU A 116 -3.74 9.79 7.67
CA LEU A 116 -4.99 10.24 7.09
C LEU A 116 -5.15 11.74 7.33
N TYR A 117 -5.31 12.51 6.26
CA TYR A 117 -5.50 13.96 6.28
C TYR A 117 -6.96 14.26 5.98
N CYS A 118 -7.64 14.99 6.87
CA CYS A 118 -9.08 15.24 6.80
C CYS A 118 -9.38 16.74 6.72
N TRP A 119 -10.25 17.10 5.78
CA TRP A 119 -10.88 18.42 5.70
C TRP A 119 -12.28 18.32 6.28
N MET A 120 -12.54 19.13 7.30
CA MET A 120 -13.73 19.07 8.12
C MET A 120 -14.72 20.16 7.71
N ARG A 121 -16.01 19.83 7.81
CA ARG A 121 -17.12 20.78 7.74
C ARG A 121 -18.23 20.27 8.64
N ASP A 122 -18.75 21.13 9.51
CA ASP A 122 -19.87 20.82 10.41
C ASP A 122 -19.66 19.51 11.21
N GLY A 123 -18.42 19.27 11.67
CA GLY A 123 -18.04 18.09 12.46
C GLY A 123 -17.81 16.80 11.65
N GLN A 124 -17.90 16.84 10.32
CA GLN A 124 -17.72 15.68 9.45
C GLN A 124 -16.56 15.88 8.47
N ALA A 125 -15.87 14.79 8.11
CA ALA A 125 -14.86 14.85 7.07
C ALA A 125 -15.54 14.83 5.69
N VAL A 126 -15.43 15.95 4.98
CA VAL A 126 -15.96 16.14 3.62
C VAL A 126 -14.95 15.76 2.54
N ALA A 127 -13.67 15.72 2.91
CA ALA A 127 -12.63 15.14 2.10
C ALA A 127 -11.56 14.51 2.98
N CYS A 128 -10.99 13.41 2.50
CA CYS A 128 -9.94 12.67 3.17
C CYS A 128 -8.88 12.24 2.18
N GLN A 129 -7.62 12.20 2.63
CA GLN A 129 -6.53 11.60 1.87
C GLN A 129 -5.65 10.79 2.79
N TYR A 130 -5.50 9.50 2.51
CA TYR A 130 -4.36 8.74 3.01
C TYR A 130 -3.14 9.17 2.22
N ARG A 131 -2.03 9.42 2.91
CA ARG A 131 -0.77 9.78 2.29
C ARG A 131 0.38 9.06 2.96
N PHE A 132 1.46 8.85 2.22
CA PHE A 132 2.75 8.69 2.85
C PHE A 132 3.09 9.99 3.56
N ALA A 133 3.30 9.92 4.87
CA ALA A 133 3.46 11.10 5.70
C ALA A 133 4.84 11.76 5.49
N ASP A 134 5.85 10.98 5.11
CA ASP A 134 7.22 11.45 4.82
C ASP A 134 7.35 12.28 3.54
N THR A 135 6.53 11.99 2.52
CA THR A 135 6.62 12.60 1.17
C THR A 135 5.37 13.35 0.75
N GLY A 136 4.25 13.11 1.42
CA GLY A 136 2.95 13.66 1.05
C GLY A 136 2.30 12.99 -0.17
N GLU A 137 2.86 11.92 -0.72
CA GLU A 137 2.24 11.18 -1.84
C GLU A 137 0.85 10.69 -1.45
N VAL A 138 -0.15 11.01 -2.27
CA VAL A 138 -1.54 10.58 -2.05
C VAL A 138 -1.70 9.12 -2.40
N LEU A 139 -2.22 8.35 -1.44
CA LEU A 139 -2.43 6.92 -1.60
C LEU A 139 -3.86 6.61 -2.01
N LEU A 140 -4.82 7.16 -1.28
CA LEU A 140 -6.24 6.94 -1.45
C LEU A 140 -6.97 8.21 -0.99
N ARG A 141 -8.04 8.59 -1.68
CA ARG A 141 -8.82 9.81 -1.38
C ARG A 141 -10.31 9.54 -1.33
N SER A 142 -11.01 10.32 -0.52
CA SER A 142 -12.47 10.46 -0.55
C SER A 142 -12.80 11.94 -0.67
N GLY A 143 -13.80 12.29 -1.48
CA GLY A 143 -14.20 13.67 -1.71
C GLY A 143 -13.13 14.52 -2.40
N THR A 144 -13.35 15.83 -2.41
CA THR A 144 -12.41 16.81 -2.98
C THR A 144 -11.99 17.79 -1.89
N PRO A 145 -10.68 17.87 -1.54
CA PRO A 145 -10.19 18.83 -0.56
C PRO A 145 -10.57 20.26 -0.93
N ARG A 146 -11.00 21.04 0.06
CA ARG A 146 -11.07 22.50 -0.10
C ARG A 146 -9.66 23.08 -0.20
N PRO A 147 -9.46 24.25 -0.81
CA PRO A 147 -8.18 24.95 -0.76
C PRO A 147 -7.68 25.12 0.68
N GLY A 148 -6.37 24.94 0.87
CA GLY A 148 -5.69 25.08 2.15
C GLY A 148 -5.35 23.76 2.85
N ALA A 149 -4.79 23.89 4.06
CA ALA A 149 -4.38 22.77 4.88
C ALA A 149 -5.58 21.93 5.36
N PRO A 150 -5.38 20.63 5.61
CA PRO A 150 -6.35 19.80 6.31
C PRO A 150 -6.51 20.29 7.76
N ASP A 151 -7.65 19.98 8.36
CA ASP A 151 -7.96 20.36 9.73
C ASP A 151 -7.43 19.32 10.72
N ILE A 152 -7.45 18.05 10.34
CA ILE A 152 -7.05 16.91 11.20
C ILE A 152 -6.07 16.01 10.43
N VAL A 153 -5.04 15.54 11.13
CA VAL A 153 -4.14 14.47 10.70
C VAL A 153 -4.25 13.31 11.70
N VAL A 154 -4.46 12.10 11.20
CA VAL A 154 -4.54 10.88 12.02
C VAL A 154 -3.42 9.92 11.64
N PRO A 155 -2.54 9.51 12.59
CA PRO A 155 -1.58 8.43 12.37
C PRO A 155 -2.31 7.13 12.00
N ILE A 156 -1.89 6.47 10.92
CA ILE A 156 -2.45 5.18 10.51
C ILE A 156 -1.44 4.05 10.70
N ARG A 157 -0.20 4.26 10.27
CA ARG A 157 0.88 3.28 10.35
C ARG A 157 2.23 3.98 10.45
N GLY A 158 3.16 3.34 11.16
CA GLY A 158 4.52 3.84 11.32
C GLY A 158 4.59 5.02 12.28
N ASP A 159 5.81 5.49 12.54
CA ASP A 159 6.03 6.67 13.36
C ASP A 159 5.81 7.94 12.55
N VAL A 160 4.85 8.75 12.99
CA VAL A 160 4.54 10.06 12.39
C VAL A 160 4.92 11.23 13.30
N SER A 161 5.49 10.97 14.47
CA SER A 161 5.76 11.99 15.49
C SER A 161 6.81 13.03 15.05
N GLY A 162 7.75 12.63 14.19
CA GLY A 162 8.77 13.51 13.62
C GLY A 162 8.35 14.25 12.34
N ILE A 163 7.12 14.06 11.87
CA ILE A 163 6.68 14.59 10.58
C ILE A 163 6.00 15.94 10.78
N PRO A 164 6.47 17.01 10.10
CA PRO A 164 5.85 18.33 10.20
C PRO A 164 4.38 18.31 9.81
N LEU A 165 3.52 18.82 10.70
CA LEU A 165 2.11 18.98 10.38
C LEU A 165 1.89 20.21 9.49
N PRO A 166 0.93 20.15 8.56
CA PRO A 166 0.47 21.35 7.85
C PRO A 166 0.02 22.43 8.85
N VAL A 167 0.34 23.69 8.55
CA VAL A 167 -0.06 24.82 9.41
C VAL A 167 -1.59 24.85 9.58
N GLY A 168 -2.04 24.83 10.82
CA GLY A 168 -3.48 24.82 11.18
C GLY A 168 -4.09 23.43 11.31
N ALA A 169 -3.36 22.37 10.98
CA ALA A 169 -3.81 21.00 11.21
C ALA A 169 -3.54 20.55 12.65
N VAL A 170 -4.44 19.73 13.19
CA VAL A 170 -4.28 19.11 14.52
C VAL A 170 -3.99 17.61 14.36
N LEU A 171 -2.98 17.12 15.08
CA LEU A 171 -2.76 15.67 15.19
C LEU A 171 -3.79 15.06 16.13
N SER A 172 -4.51 14.04 15.67
CA SER A 172 -5.55 13.36 16.42
C SER A 172 -5.30 11.86 16.45
N GLY A 173 -5.51 11.22 17.60
CA GLY A 173 -5.63 9.76 17.68
C GLY A 173 -7.02 9.25 17.27
N GLU A 174 -8.01 10.15 17.22
CA GLU A 174 -9.39 9.83 16.87
C GLU A 174 -9.67 10.11 15.40
N ARG A 175 -10.36 9.17 14.76
CA ARG A 175 -10.77 9.28 13.36
C ARG A 175 -12.12 10.00 13.25
N PRO A 176 -12.22 11.06 12.44
CA PRO A 176 -13.52 11.64 12.14
C PRO A 176 -14.37 10.67 11.32
N ALA A 177 -15.69 10.85 11.36
CA ALA A 177 -16.57 10.14 10.45
C ALA A 177 -16.26 10.56 9.00
N VAL A 178 -15.76 9.63 8.20
CA VAL A 178 -15.54 9.84 6.77
C VAL A 178 -16.81 9.54 6.02
N THR A 179 -17.21 10.49 5.17
CA THR A 179 -18.32 10.35 4.22
C THR A 179 -17.75 10.20 2.80
N GLY A 180 -18.46 9.48 1.93
CA GLY A 180 -18.10 9.33 0.51
C GLY A 180 -17.47 7.99 0.13
N VAL A 181 -17.09 7.91 -1.15
CA VAL A 181 -16.50 6.73 -1.79
C VAL A 181 -15.00 6.94 -1.93
N TRP A 182 -14.22 5.95 -1.51
CA TRP A 182 -12.78 5.95 -1.68
C TRP A 182 -12.38 5.71 -3.14
N ARG A 183 -11.37 6.45 -3.59
CA ARG A 183 -10.79 6.36 -4.94
C ARG A 183 -9.29 6.43 -4.84
N GLU A 184 -8.61 5.80 -5.78
CA GLU A 184 -7.15 5.83 -5.86
C GLU A 184 -6.62 7.25 -6.11
N GLY A 185 -5.44 7.50 -5.52
CA GLY A 185 -4.76 8.79 -5.47
C GLY A 185 -4.15 9.20 -6.78
#